data_AF-A0A397FHU7-F1
#
_entry.id   AF-A0A397FHU7-F1
#
_cell.length_a   1.000
_cell.length_b   1.000
_cell.length_c   1.000
_cell.angle_alpha   90.00
_cell.angle_beta   90.00
_cell.angle_gamma   90.00
#
_symmetry.space_group_name_H-M   'P 1'
#
loop_
_entity.id
_entity.type
_entity.pdbx_description
1 polymer ?
#
loop_
_entity_poly.entity_id
_entity_poly.type
_entity_poly.pdbx_seq_one_letter_code
_entity_poly.pdbx_strand_id
1 'polypeptide(L)'
;MESTYEVLEAGVRSKSSKLTDFISQVGMNQVERGQALGDLEYQLKCLAHDLHMTEQTKIPQLHAELHKQVSDMDGSIASAKITALTQLQAAKNEMDEKIQSDVWASRTSMVTAVAIACPPSDNQEAHRAALIDEIVPFDNLSIHEVEVFWRNFFDHASGFAMSKPEFTTMCISVACQLNKSPNQMAHDAGVLFDVLTRESDAKLLDALEFLASIVFICTAPLDDKIDLVYDSWDMSEDSMCRPNTRHLYSVEYGLTLQLKSTLLGLAKIIVIDDKHKTMDMLDDEPIKRLAEMAFRDMLHVSPSTPIGSDDTISCDVFHAYCLSNADVKDLFVWFDAVEQDSKHNGLDPFDIPDRSLKQVLQMDPDSAVEKDLTQLT
;
A
#
# COMPACT_ATOMS: atom_id res chain seq x y z
N MET A 1 -53.05 21.15 -24.58
CA MET A 1 -52.98 21.02 -26.05
C MET A 1 -54.34 20.65 -26.64
N GLU A 2 -55.17 19.86 -25.95
CA GLU A 2 -56.54 19.48 -26.39
C GLU A 2 -57.47 20.68 -26.65
N SER A 3 -57.45 21.69 -25.79
CA SER A 3 -58.43 22.80 -25.84
C SER A 3 -58.41 23.66 -27.12
N THR A 4 -57.25 23.91 -27.75
CA THR A 4 -57.17 24.77 -28.93
C THR A 4 -57.51 24.05 -30.23
N TYR A 5 -57.19 22.75 -30.31
CA TYR A 5 -57.50 21.92 -31.47
C TYR A 5 -59.00 21.59 -31.52
N GLU A 6 -59.60 21.32 -30.37
CA GLU A 6 -61.06 21.10 -30.23
C GLU A 6 -61.88 22.33 -30.65
N VAL A 7 -61.41 23.55 -30.34
CA VAL A 7 -62.09 24.80 -30.75
C VAL A 7 -62.03 25.01 -32.26
N LEU A 8 -60.89 24.73 -32.88
CA LEU A 8 -60.72 24.79 -34.35
C LEU A 8 -61.56 23.72 -35.04
N GLU A 9 -61.54 22.49 -34.54
CA GLU A 9 -62.32 21.38 -35.09
C GLU A 9 -63.83 21.62 -34.96
N ALA A 10 -64.30 22.16 -33.83
CA ALA A 10 -65.69 22.55 -33.64
C ALA A 10 -66.11 23.68 -34.58
N GLY A 11 -65.22 24.67 -34.80
CA GLY A 11 -65.44 25.75 -35.76
C GLY A 11 -65.56 25.26 -37.21
N VAL A 12 -64.66 24.36 -37.61
CA VAL A 12 -64.68 23.73 -38.95
C VAL A 12 -65.92 22.86 -39.13
N ARG A 13 -66.28 22.02 -38.15
CA ARG A 13 -67.52 21.22 -38.19
C ARG A 13 -68.77 22.08 -38.27
N SER A 14 -68.86 23.16 -37.50
CA SER A 14 -70.00 24.07 -37.53
C SER A 14 -70.15 24.76 -38.89
N LYS A 15 -69.05 25.27 -39.46
CA LYS A 15 -69.06 25.89 -40.79
C LYS A 15 -69.35 24.88 -41.90
N SER A 16 -68.80 23.66 -41.81
CA SER A 16 -69.08 22.57 -42.75
C SER A 16 -70.53 22.08 -42.66
N SER A 17 -71.12 22.02 -41.47
CA SER A 17 -72.54 21.65 -41.30
C SER A 17 -73.45 22.68 -41.96
N LYS A 18 -73.19 23.98 -41.77
CA LYS A 18 -73.95 25.06 -42.44
C LYS A 18 -73.82 24.99 -43.95
N LEU A 19 -72.63 24.62 -44.46
CA LEU A 19 -72.39 24.41 -45.88
C LEU A 19 -73.23 23.25 -46.43
N THR A 20 -73.30 22.14 -45.70
CA THR A 20 -74.12 20.97 -46.07
C THR A 20 -75.61 21.30 -46.04
N ASP A 21 -76.09 21.98 -45.00
CA ASP A 21 -77.50 22.40 -44.87
C ASP A 21 -77.92 23.33 -46.01
N PHE A 22 -77.01 24.19 -46.46
CA PHE A 22 -77.22 25.12 -47.56
C PHE A 22 -77.27 24.43 -48.93
N ILE A 23 -76.39 23.44 -49.15
CA ILE A 23 -76.41 22.59 -50.35
C ILE A 23 -77.67 21.70 -50.38
N SER A 24 -78.21 21.31 -49.22
CA SER A 24 -79.46 20.57 -49.12
C SER A 24 -80.73 21.40 -49.40
N GLN A 25 -80.64 22.74 -49.43
CA GLN A 25 -81.77 23.65 -49.74
C GLN A 25 -81.86 24.05 -51.22
N VAL A 26 -81.34 23.24 -52.16
CA VAL A 26 -81.37 23.54 -53.59
C VAL A 26 -82.78 23.33 -54.18
N GLY A 27 -83.62 24.34 -53.97
CA GLY A 27 -84.90 24.60 -54.62
C GLY A 27 -85.11 26.10 -54.90
N MET A 28 -84.02 26.89 -54.99
CA MET A 28 -84.06 28.36 -55.08
C MET A 28 -83.97 28.89 -56.52
N ASN A 29 -84.51 30.10 -56.77
CA ASN A 29 -84.44 30.79 -58.07
C ASN A 29 -83.04 31.37 -58.36
N GLN A 30 -82.71 31.62 -59.64
CA GLN A 30 -81.37 31.98 -60.14
C GLN A 30 -80.65 33.10 -59.37
N VAL A 31 -81.37 34.14 -58.92
CA VAL A 31 -80.79 35.29 -58.19
C VAL A 31 -80.33 34.88 -56.78
N GLU A 32 -81.13 34.08 -56.08
CA GLU A 32 -80.83 33.59 -54.74
C GLU A 32 -79.64 32.62 -54.77
N ARG A 33 -79.49 31.83 -55.86
CA ARG A 33 -78.32 30.96 -56.07
C ARG A 33 -77.01 31.75 -56.25
N GLY A 34 -77.06 32.90 -56.91
CA GLY A 34 -75.88 33.75 -57.10
C GLY A 34 -75.40 34.36 -55.79
N GLN A 35 -76.33 34.83 -54.97
CA GLN A 35 -76.04 35.41 -53.65
C GLN A 35 -75.53 34.34 -52.68
N ALA A 36 -76.18 33.17 -52.72
CA ALA A 36 -75.77 31.97 -52.02
C ALA A 36 -74.34 31.53 -52.31
N LEU A 37 -73.97 31.47 -53.59
CA LEU A 37 -72.61 31.13 -54.01
C LEU A 37 -71.59 32.20 -53.57
N GLY A 38 -71.97 33.48 -53.58
CA GLY A 38 -71.12 34.57 -53.10
C GLY A 38 -70.82 34.48 -51.59
N ASP A 39 -71.83 34.19 -50.77
CA ASP A 39 -71.66 33.99 -49.33
C ASP A 39 -70.78 32.78 -49.03
N LEU A 40 -70.94 31.72 -49.82
CA LEU A 40 -70.18 30.47 -49.71
C LEU A 40 -68.71 30.66 -50.12
N GLU A 41 -68.45 31.42 -51.19
CA GLU A 41 -67.12 31.83 -51.61
C GLU A 41 -66.44 32.70 -50.54
N TYR A 42 -67.17 33.63 -49.92
CA TYR A 42 -66.66 34.45 -48.82
C TYR A 42 -66.27 33.58 -47.61
N GLN A 43 -67.13 32.64 -47.21
CA GLN A 43 -66.83 31.74 -46.10
C GLN A 43 -65.62 30.84 -46.38
N LEU A 44 -65.47 30.35 -47.61
CA LEU A 44 -64.28 29.59 -48.05
C LEU A 44 -63.00 30.43 -47.97
N LYS A 45 -63.05 31.70 -48.41
CA LYS A 45 -61.91 32.62 -48.30
C LYS A 45 -61.53 32.91 -46.85
N CYS A 46 -62.50 33.11 -45.97
CA CYS A 46 -62.23 33.28 -44.54
C CYS A 46 -61.59 32.02 -43.94
N LEU A 47 -62.10 30.83 -44.26
CA LEU A 47 -61.53 29.55 -43.80
C LEU A 47 -60.10 29.33 -44.31
N ALA A 48 -59.83 29.65 -45.58
CA ALA A 48 -58.50 29.56 -46.14
C ALA A 48 -57.52 30.53 -45.47
N HIS A 49 -57.96 31.75 -45.17
CA HIS A 49 -57.16 32.74 -44.43
C HIS A 49 -56.89 32.27 -42.99
N ASP A 50 -57.91 31.78 -42.27
CA ASP A 50 -57.76 31.25 -40.91
C ASP A 50 -56.79 30.07 -40.85
N LEU A 51 -56.85 29.17 -41.86
CA LEU A 51 -55.94 28.04 -42.00
C LEU A 51 -54.50 28.51 -42.26
N HIS A 52 -54.32 29.44 -43.20
CA HIS A 52 -53.01 30.00 -43.53
C HIS A 52 -52.39 30.75 -42.35
N MET A 53 -53.18 31.53 -41.60
CA MET A 53 -52.71 32.20 -40.40
C MET A 53 -52.33 31.18 -39.32
N THR A 54 -53.08 30.10 -39.16
CA THR A 54 -52.73 29.03 -38.21
C THR A 54 -51.42 28.34 -38.58
N GLU A 55 -51.20 28.06 -39.86
CA GLU A 55 -49.98 27.44 -40.37
C GLU A 55 -48.76 28.37 -40.27
N GLN A 56 -48.91 29.65 -40.59
CA GLN A 56 -47.79 30.60 -40.61
C GLN A 56 -47.44 31.20 -39.25
N THR A 57 -48.39 31.26 -38.31
CA THR A 57 -48.15 31.96 -37.03
C THR A 57 -48.25 31.04 -35.82
N LYS A 58 -49.34 30.28 -35.68
CA LYS A 58 -49.58 29.47 -34.47
C LYS A 58 -48.68 28.24 -34.41
N ILE A 59 -48.50 27.52 -35.52
CA ILE A 59 -47.63 26.32 -35.55
C ILE A 59 -46.17 26.67 -35.23
N PRO A 60 -45.55 27.70 -35.85
CA PRO A 60 -44.18 28.09 -35.51
C PRO A 60 -44.02 28.58 -34.06
N GLN A 61 -45.00 29.29 -33.51
CA GLN A 61 -44.99 29.72 -32.11
C GLN A 61 -45.02 28.53 -31.14
N LEU A 62 -45.88 27.54 -31.40
CA LEU A 62 -45.92 26.31 -30.62
C LEU A 62 -44.62 25.51 -30.72
N HIS A 63 -44.02 25.47 -31.91
CA HIS A 63 -42.74 24.81 -32.12
C HIS A 63 -41.60 25.50 -31.36
N ALA A 64 -41.57 26.84 -31.36
CA ALA A 64 -40.61 27.63 -30.59
C ALA A 64 -40.77 27.44 -29.08
N GLU A 65 -42.01 27.43 -28.58
CA GLU A 65 -42.30 27.18 -27.15
C GLU A 65 -41.90 25.76 -26.73
N LEU A 66 -42.18 24.75 -27.57
CA LEU A 66 -41.76 23.38 -27.32
C LEU A 66 -40.23 23.26 -27.29
N HIS A 67 -39.52 23.88 -28.25
CA HIS A 67 -38.07 23.89 -28.25
C HIS A 67 -37.48 24.55 -27.01
N LYS A 68 -38.07 25.65 -26.55
CA LYS A 68 -37.66 26.33 -25.33
C LYS A 68 -37.86 25.41 -24.10
N GLN A 69 -39.01 24.77 -23.97
CA GLN A 69 -39.28 23.84 -22.87
C GLN A 69 -38.33 22.64 -22.86
N VAL A 70 -38.01 22.08 -24.03
CA VAL A 70 -37.02 20.99 -24.14
C VAL A 70 -35.64 21.47 -23.72
N SER A 71 -35.22 22.66 -24.15
CA SER A 71 -33.93 23.25 -23.75
C SER A 71 -33.85 23.51 -22.24
N ASP A 72 -34.93 24.02 -21.62
CA ASP A 72 -34.99 24.28 -20.18
C ASP A 72 -34.96 22.96 -19.38
N MET A 73 -35.60 21.91 -19.90
CA MET A 73 -35.58 20.57 -19.32
C MET A 73 -34.19 19.93 -19.41
N ASP A 74 -33.51 20.05 -20.54
CA ASP A 74 -32.13 19.56 -20.71
C ASP A 74 -31.16 20.25 -19.74
N GLY A 75 -31.30 21.58 -19.56
CA GLY A 75 -30.53 22.33 -18.57
C GLY A 75 -30.78 21.86 -17.13
N SER A 76 -32.05 21.58 -16.80
CA SER A 76 -32.43 21.06 -15.48
C SER A 76 -31.87 19.66 -15.23
N ILE A 77 -31.90 18.78 -16.24
CA ILE A 77 -31.32 17.43 -16.18
C ILE A 77 -29.79 17.51 -16.00
N ALA A 78 -29.11 18.39 -16.74
CA ALA A 78 -27.67 18.60 -16.60
C ALA A 78 -27.31 19.07 -15.18
N SER A 79 -28.05 20.05 -14.64
CA SER A 79 -27.84 20.54 -13.27
C SER A 79 -28.07 19.45 -12.22
N ALA A 80 -29.13 18.64 -12.37
CA ALA A 80 -29.43 17.53 -11.48
C ALA A 80 -28.34 16.45 -11.52
N LYS A 81 -27.83 16.11 -12.72
CA LYS A 81 -26.70 15.18 -12.87
C LYS A 81 -25.43 15.69 -12.18
N ILE A 82 -25.09 16.96 -12.36
CA ILE A 82 -23.91 17.56 -11.70
C ILE A 82 -24.07 17.49 -10.18
N THR A 83 -25.25 17.86 -9.66
CA THR A 83 -25.53 17.82 -8.22
C THR A 83 -25.44 16.39 -7.66
N ALA A 84 -26.02 15.41 -8.36
CA ALA A 84 -25.94 14.01 -7.95
C ALA A 84 -24.50 13.47 -8.00
N LEU A 85 -23.71 13.83 -9.01
CA LEU A 85 -22.29 13.46 -9.09
C LEU A 85 -21.49 14.08 -7.94
N THR A 86 -21.74 15.35 -7.60
CA THR A 86 -21.08 16.01 -6.46
C THR A 86 -21.45 15.33 -5.14
N GLN A 87 -22.72 14.95 -4.94
CA GLN A 87 -23.17 14.23 -3.74
C GLN A 87 -22.55 12.84 -3.65
N LEU A 88 -22.49 12.10 -4.75
CA LEU A 88 -21.83 10.79 -4.80
C LEU A 88 -20.33 10.89 -4.53
N GLN A 89 -19.67 11.93 -5.05
CA GLN A 89 -18.26 12.18 -4.78
C GLN A 89 -18.01 12.52 -3.30
N ALA A 90 -18.86 13.33 -2.70
CA ALA A 90 -18.78 13.65 -1.27
C ALA A 90 -19.01 12.41 -0.40
N ALA A 91 -20.03 11.60 -0.71
CA ALA A 91 -20.32 10.36 0.00
C ALA A 91 -19.19 9.33 -0.16
N LYS A 92 -18.57 9.26 -1.35
CA LYS A 92 -17.38 8.44 -1.58
C LYS A 92 -16.22 8.90 -0.69
N ASN A 93 -15.93 10.20 -0.66
CA ASN A 93 -14.86 10.75 0.18
C ASN A 93 -15.12 10.48 1.68
N GLU A 94 -16.35 10.64 2.15
CA GLU A 94 -16.72 10.34 3.55
C GLU A 94 -16.58 8.84 3.86
N MET A 95 -16.94 7.97 2.92
CA MET A 95 -16.76 6.53 3.04
C MET A 95 -15.27 6.14 3.04
N ASP A 96 -14.46 6.77 2.19
CA ASP A 96 -13.00 6.60 2.13
C ASP A 96 -12.34 7.09 3.45
N GLU A 97 -12.78 8.22 4.01
CA GLU A 97 -12.35 8.72 5.32
C GLU A 97 -12.75 7.78 6.47
N LYS A 98 -13.93 7.16 6.39
CA LYS A 98 -14.41 6.21 7.40
C LYS A 98 -13.71 4.86 7.32
N ILE A 99 -13.47 4.35 6.11
CA ILE A 99 -12.62 3.18 5.87
C ILE A 99 -11.20 3.48 6.34
N GLN A 100 -10.68 4.68 6.10
CA GLN A 100 -9.40 5.11 6.67
C GLN A 100 -9.45 5.11 8.19
N SER A 101 -10.45 5.69 8.85
CA SER A 101 -10.55 5.65 10.31
C SER A 101 -10.59 4.23 10.88
N ASP A 102 -11.31 3.31 10.25
CA ASP A 102 -11.43 1.92 10.72
C ASP A 102 -10.17 1.09 10.42
N VAL A 103 -9.49 1.33 9.29
CA VAL A 103 -8.19 0.73 8.94
C VAL A 103 -7.05 1.34 9.77
N TRP A 104 -7.11 2.63 10.06
CA TRP A 104 -6.13 3.38 10.85
C TRP A 104 -6.28 3.13 12.35
N ALA A 105 -7.47 2.72 12.82
CA ALA A 105 -7.67 2.19 14.17
C ALA A 105 -7.06 0.79 14.33
N SER A 106 -6.94 0.02 13.24
CA SER A 106 -6.25 -1.26 13.17
C SER A 106 -4.77 -1.10 12.84
N ARG A 107 -4.07 -0.18 13.52
CA ARG A 107 -2.60 -0.05 13.45
C ARG A 107 -1.95 -1.39 13.79
N THR A 108 -1.60 -2.15 12.77
CA THR A 108 -0.46 -3.05 12.86
C THR A 108 0.77 -2.16 12.88
N SER A 109 1.32 -1.87 14.07
CA SER A 109 2.65 -1.23 14.18
C SER A 109 3.68 -2.03 13.37
N MET A 110 4.75 -1.44 12.87
CA MET A 110 5.82 -2.22 12.22
C MET A 110 6.43 -3.25 13.18
N VAL A 111 6.51 -2.92 14.47
CA VAL A 111 6.84 -3.86 15.55
C VAL A 111 5.77 -4.95 15.64
N THR A 112 4.49 -4.59 15.48
CA THR A 112 3.41 -5.56 15.36
C THR A 112 3.48 -6.34 14.05
N ALA A 113 4.05 -5.85 12.95
CA ALA A 113 4.23 -6.61 11.70
C ALA A 113 5.33 -7.66 11.85
N VAL A 114 6.45 -7.31 12.51
CA VAL A 114 7.46 -8.28 12.95
C VAL A 114 6.85 -9.25 13.97
N ALA A 115 6.03 -8.75 14.88
CA ALA A 115 5.35 -9.58 15.87
C ALA A 115 4.23 -10.44 15.26
N ILE A 116 3.55 -10.03 14.18
CA ILE A 116 2.44 -10.70 13.45
C ILE A 116 2.97 -11.77 12.49
N ALA A 117 4.21 -11.63 11.99
CA ALA A 117 4.95 -12.77 11.45
C ALA A 117 5.04 -13.93 12.48
N CYS A 118 4.71 -13.65 13.75
CA CYS A 118 4.29 -14.62 14.75
C CYS A 118 2.79 -14.41 15.10
N PRO A 119 1.93 -15.45 15.16
CA PRO A 119 0.50 -15.23 15.34
C PRO A 119 0.16 -14.55 16.69
N PRO A 120 -0.78 -13.58 16.74
CA PRO A 120 -1.16 -12.92 17.98
C PRO A 120 -2.01 -13.82 18.87
N SER A 121 -1.85 -13.67 20.19
CA SER A 121 -2.83 -14.08 21.20
C SER A 121 -3.09 -12.89 22.12
N ASP A 122 -4.32 -12.78 22.59
CA ASP A 122 -4.97 -11.59 23.18
C ASP A 122 -4.37 -10.96 24.46
N ASN A 123 -3.12 -11.23 24.83
CA ASN A 123 -2.52 -10.69 26.05
C ASN A 123 -1.27 -9.85 25.75
N GLN A 124 -1.42 -8.56 26.04
CA GLN A 124 -0.47 -7.47 25.90
C GLN A 124 0.61 -7.52 27.00
N GLU A 125 1.36 -8.62 27.09
CA GLU A 125 2.59 -8.71 27.90
C GLU A 125 3.80 -8.69 26.95
N ALA A 126 4.73 -7.77 27.22
CA ALA A 126 5.91 -7.51 26.41
C ALA A 126 6.61 -8.81 25.97
N HIS A 127 6.53 -9.12 24.68
CA HIS A 127 7.21 -10.28 24.11
C HIS A 127 8.72 -10.13 24.34
N ARG A 128 9.30 -10.96 25.21
CA ARG A 128 10.75 -11.15 25.31
C ARG A 128 11.22 -11.87 24.04
N ALA A 129 11.52 -11.10 23.02
CA ALA A 129 12.23 -11.55 21.84
C ALA A 129 13.73 -11.66 22.16
N ALA A 130 14.34 -12.82 21.94
CA ALA A 130 15.79 -13.02 22.04
C ALA A 130 16.36 -13.30 20.65
N LEU A 131 17.65 -13.00 20.42
CA LEU A 131 18.31 -13.43 19.19
C LEU A 131 18.55 -14.94 19.21
N ILE A 132 18.53 -15.58 18.04
CA ILE A 132 18.94 -16.99 17.88
C ILE A 132 20.45 -17.13 18.18
N ASP A 133 20.90 -18.27 18.69
CA ASP A 133 22.32 -18.47 18.98
C ASP A 133 23.19 -18.41 17.71
N GLU A 134 22.64 -18.79 16.56
CA GLU A 134 23.36 -18.84 15.29
C GLU A 134 23.69 -17.45 14.70
N ILE A 135 23.01 -16.38 15.13
CA ILE A 135 23.29 -15.01 14.65
C ILE A 135 24.41 -14.33 15.46
N VAL A 136 24.78 -14.87 16.63
CA VAL A 136 25.77 -14.28 17.55
C VAL A 136 27.10 -13.88 16.86
N PRO A 137 27.68 -14.65 15.92
CA PRO A 137 28.91 -14.25 15.22
C PRO A 137 28.77 -12.99 14.33
N PHE A 138 27.53 -12.59 14.04
CA PHE A 138 27.13 -11.46 13.21
C PHE A 138 26.39 -10.38 14.00
N ASP A 139 26.25 -10.56 15.32
CA ASP A 139 25.66 -9.59 16.23
C ASP A 139 26.69 -8.53 16.62
N ASN A 140 26.21 -7.35 17.03
CA ASN A 140 27.04 -6.27 17.58
C ASN A 140 28.22 -5.83 16.69
N LEU A 141 28.06 -5.94 15.37
CA LEU A 141 29.07 -5.48 14.41
C LEU A 141 29.23 -3.96 14.49
N SER A 142 30.45 -3.47 14.25
CA SER A 142 30.68 -2.05 14.00
C SER A 142 30.24 -1.66 12.58
N ILE A 143 30.00 -0.37 12.34
CA ILE A 143 29.71 0.18 10.99
C ILE A 143 30.76 -0.32 9.97
N HIS A 144 32.03 -0.27 10.35
CA HIS A 144 33.13 -0.72 9.50
C HIS A 144 33.00 -2.21 9.10
N GLU A 145 32.60 -3.07 10.04
CA GLU A 145 32.42 -4.49 9.75
C GLU A 145 31.21 -4.73 8.85
N VAL A 146 30.09 -4.01 9.08
CA VAL A 146 28.91 -4.04 8.20
C VAL A 146 29.29 -3.61 6.77
N GLU A 147 30.04 -2.53 6.60
CA GLU A 147 30.54 -2.06 5.29
C GLU A 147 31.47 -3.09 4.61
N VAL A 148 32.24 -3.87 5.38
CA VAL A 148 33.06 -4.96 4.84
C VAL A 148 32.16 -6.09 4.32
N PHE A 149 31.10 -6.47 5.04
CA PHE A 149 30.10 -7.42 4.54
C PHE A 149 29.46 -6.94 3.23
N TRP A 150 29.05 -5.66 3.20
CA TRP A 150 28.47 -5.02 2.03
C TRP A 150 29.37 -5.08 0.78
N ARG A 151 30.64 -4.70 0.91
CA ARG A 151 31.59 -4.76 -0.22
C ARG A 151 31.82 -6.20 -0.70
N ASN A 152 31.96 -7.14 0.24
CA ASN A 152 32.17 -8.53 -0.13
C ASN A 152 30.93 -9.17 -0.77
N PHE A 153 29.72 -8.71 -0.44
CA PHE A 153 28.50 -9.13 -1.12
C PHE A 153 28.58 -8.83 -2.63
N PHE A 154 28.90 -7.59 -3.01
CA PHE A 154 29.04 -7.21 -4.43
C PHE A 154 30.17 -7.95 -5.15
N ASP A 155 31.22 -8.35 -4.44
CA ASP A 155 32.34 -9.09 -5.03
C ASP A 155 32.02 -10.58 -5.31
N HIS A 156 31.11 -11.18 -4.54
CA HIS A 156 30.90 -12.64 -4.54
C HIS A 156 29.49 -13.09 -4.94
N ALA A 157 28.47 -12.25 -4.77
CA ALA A 157 27.10 -12.63 -5.08
C ALA A 157 26.82 -12.50 -6.59
N SER A 158 26.27 -13.56 -7.17
CA SER A 158 25.82 -13.54 -8.58
C SER A 158 24.49 -12.81 -8.79
N GLY A 159 23.79 -12.46 -7.70
CA GLY A 159 22.53 -11.72 -7.69
C GLY A 159 22.03 -11.47 -6.26
N PHE A 160 20.75 -11.09 -6.14
CA PHE A 160 20.12 -10.77 -4.85
C PHE A 160 19.83 -11.99 -3.96
N ALA A 161 20.03 -13.21 -4.45
CA ALA A 161 19.86 -14.42 -3.69
C ALA A 161 21.15 -15.24 -3.77
N MET A 162 21.71 -15.60 -2.61
CA MET A 162 22.96 -16.33 -2.50
C MET A 162 22.73 -17.80 -2.18
N SER A 163 23.48 -18.67 -2.83
CA SER A 163 23.62 -20.06 -2.43
C SER A 163 24.54 -20.21 -1.21
N LYS A 164 24.48 -21.36 -0.53
CA LYS A 164 25.33 -21.65 0.63
C LYS A 164 26.83 -21.46 0.34
N PRO A 165 27.38 -21.94 -0.80
CA PRO A 165 28.78 -21.70 -1.15
C PRO A 165 29.12 -20.22 -1.35
N GLU A 166 28.26 -19.44 -1.99
CA GLU A 166 28.47 -18.00 -2.20
C GLU A 166 28.51 -17.27 -0.85
N PHE A 167 27.50 -17.50 0.01
CA PHE A 167 27.42 -16.90 1.34
C PHE A 167 28.62 -17.26 2.23
N THR A 168 29.00 -18.56 2.25
CA THR A 168 30.14 -19.03 3.03
C THR A 168 31.45 -18.41 2.53
N THR A 169 31.64 -18.32 1.21
CA THR A 169 32.84 -17.73 0.61
C THR A 169 32.95 -16.24 0.92
N MET A 170 31.83 -15.51 0.81
CA MET A 170 31.73 -14.11 1.20
C MET A 170 32.17 -13.93 2.67
N CYS A 171 31.60 -14.71 3.60
CA CYS A 171 31.92 -14.62 5.02
C CYS A 171 33.39 -14.98 5.33
N ILE A 172 33.97 -15.95 4.63
CA ILE A 172 35.41 -16.28 4.72
C ILE A 172 36.27 -15.08 4.31
N SER A 173 35.93 -14.42 3.20
CA SER A 173 36.65 -13.23 2.74
C SER A 173 36.56 -12.09 3.76
N VAL A 174 35.37 -11.85 4.32
CA VAL A 174 35.16 -10.89 5.41
C VAL A 174 36.02 -11.23 6.63
N ALA A 175 36.05 -12.49 7.06
CA ALA A 175 36.89 -12.92 8.18
C ALA A 175 38.39 -12.66 7.94
N CYS A 176 38.88 -12.94 6.72
CA CYS A 176 40.26 -12.63 6.35
C CYS A 176 40.56 -11.13 6.43
N GLN A 177 39.66 -10.28 5.94
CA GLN A 177 39.83 -8.82 5.97
C GLN A 177 39.80 -8.25 7.39
N LEU A 178 38.96 -8.83 8.25
CA LEU A 178 38.79 -8.43 9.65
C LEU A 178 39.77 -9.13 10.62
N ASN A 179 40.72 -9.92 10.11
CA ASN A 179 41.65 -10.74 10.91
C ASN A 179 40.96 -11.69 11.90
N LYS A 180 39.79 -12.24 11.53
CA LYS A 180 39.05 -13.29 12.26
C LYS A 180 39.38 -14.67 11.67
N SER A 181 39.06 -15.75 12.40
CA SER A 181 39.32 -17.13 11.96
C SER A 181 38.45 -17.52 10.76
N PRO A 182 39.03 -17.79 9.57
CA PRO A 182 38.24 -18.13 8.38
C PRO A 182 37.51 -19.47 8.51
N ASN A 183 38.13 -20.44 9.18
CA ASN A 183 37.52 -21.76 9.40
C ASN A 183 36.32 -21.69 10.34
N GLN A 184 36.41 -20.86 11.39
CA GLN A 184 35.29 -20.65 12.32
C GLN A 184 34.15 -19.91 11.60
N MET A 185 34.47 -18.84 10.87
CA MET A 185 33.46 -18.09 10.12
C MET A 185 32.78 -18.95 9.03
N ALA A 186 33.53 -19.84 8.37
CA ALA A 186 32.93 -20.77 7.41
C ALA A 186 31.91 -21.71 8.05
N HIS A 187 32.22 -22.22 9.24
CA HIS A 187 31.30 -23.05 10.02
C HIS A 187 30.06 -22.25 10.43
N ASP A 188 30.26 -21.07 11.02
CA ASP A 188 29.18 -20.24 11.56
C ASP A 188 28.25 -19.72 10.44
N ALA A 189 28.81 -19.28 9.32
CA ALA A 189 28.03 -18.90 8.14
C ALA A 189 27.24 -20.09 7.57
N GLY A 190 27.83 -21.28 7.56
CA GLY A 190 27.15 -22.49 7.09
C GLY A 190 25.95 -22.87 7.96
N VAL A 191 26.08 -22.71 9.28
CA VAL A 191 25.01 -22.97 10.25
C VAL A 191 23.91 -21.91 10.12
N LEU A 192 24.27 -20.62 10.10
CA LEU A 192 23.30 -19.54 9.94
C LEU A 192 22.51 -19.67 8.62
N PHE A 193 23.18 -20.01 7.52
CA PHE A 193 22.53 -20.23 6.23
C PHE A 193 21.44 -21.30 6.32
N ASP A 194 21.72 -22.43 6.96
CA ASP A 194 20.75 -23.53 7.10
C ASP A 194 19.54 -23.12 7.95
N VAL A 195 19.72 -22.23 8.92
CA VAL A 195 18.64 -21.66 9.73
C VAL A 195 17.79 -20.69 8.91
N LEU A 196 18.42 -19.69 8.26
CA LEU A 196 17.71 -18.65 7.51
C LEU A 196 16.98 -19.21 6.26
N THR A 197 17.47 -20.32 5.70
CA THR A 197 16.89 -20.98 4.53
C THR A 197 16.11 -22.25 4.86
N ARG A 198 15.85 -22.54 6.14
CA ARG A 198 15.19 -23.78 6.58
C ARG A 198 13.87 -24.03 5.87
N GLU A 199 13.05 -23.00 5.74
CA GLU A 199 11.72 -23.04 5.13
C GLU A 199 11.75 -22.78 3.62
N SER A 200 12.85 -22.26 3.09
CA SER A 200 13.01 -22.01 1.64
C SER A 200 13.23 -23.31 0.87
N ASP A 201 12.34 -23.61 -0.08
CA ASP A 201 12.47 -24.73 -1.01
C ASP A 201 13.70 -24.59 -1.93
N ALA A 202 13.99 -23.36 -2.36
CA ALA A 202 15.11 -23.09 -3.27
C ALA A 202 16.48 -23.18 -2.57
N LYS A 203 16.51 -23.15 -1.22
CA LYS A 203 17.74 -23.07 -0.42
C LYS A 203 18.66 -21.95 -0.88
N LEU A 204 18.06 -20.78 -1.10
CA LEU A 204 18.74 -19.53 -1.39
C LEU A 204 18.44 -18.53 -0.27
N LEU A 205 19.47 -17.80 0.14
CA LEU A 205 19.39 -16.72 1.11
C LEU A 205 19.19 -15.40 0.38
N ASP A 206 18.11 -14.68 0.66
CA ASP A 206 17.93 -13.31 0.18
C ASP A 206 18.98 -12.41 0.84
N ALA A 207 19.71 -11.66 0.01
CA ALA A 207 20.76 -10.76 0.44
C ALA A 207 20.24 -9.66 1.37
N LEU A 208 19.06 -9.10 1.08
CA LEU A 208 18.45 -8.06 1.92
C LEU A 208 17.99 -8.63 3.26
N GLU A 209 17.49 -9.87 3.28
CA GLU A 209 17.17 -10.54 4.56
C GLU A 209 18.39 -10.59 5.47
N PHE A 210 19.57 -10.94 4.94
CA PHE A 210 20.80 -10.99 5.74
C PHE A 210 21.37 -9.60 6.06
N LEU A 211 21.56 -8.76 5.04
CA LEU A 211 22.25 -7.48 5.17
C LEU A 211 21.44 -6.49 6.02
N ALA A 212 20.12 -6.41 5.85
CA ALA A 212 19.30 -5.57 6.70
C ALA A 212 19.32 -6.09 8.14
N SER A 213 19.21 -7.42 8.35
CA SER A 213 19.24 -8.01 9.68
C SER A 213 20.48 -7.63 10.48
N ILE A 214 21.68 -7.74 9.88
CA ILE A 214 22.92 -7.38 10.57
C ILE A 214 23.02 -5.88 10.86
N VAL A 215 22.37 -5.01 10.07
CA VAL A 215 22.31 -3.56 10.34
C VAL A 215 21.42 -3.26 11.56
N PHE A 216 20.26 -3.92 11.69
CA PHE A 216 19.38 -3.69 12.84
C PHE A 216 20.02 -4.10 14.18
N ILE A 217 20.84 -5.15 14.17
CA ILE A 217 21.55 -5.67 15.37
C ILE A 217 23.01 -5.16 15.49
N CYS A 218 23.45 -4.21 14.65
CA CYS A 218 24.79 -3.65 14.78
C CYS A 218 24.84 -2.58 15.89
N THR A 219 26.06 -2.17 16.25
CA THR A 219 26.33 -1.17 17.31
C THR A 219 26.23 0.28 16.82
N ALA A 220 25.82 0.51 15.57
CA ALA A 220 25.70 1.85 15.01
C ALA A 220 24.61 2.66 15.73
N PRO A 221 24.76 3.99 15.87
CA PRO A 221 23.70 4.83 16.37
C PRO A 221 22.49 4.83 15.40
N LEU A 222 21.33 5.23 15.91
CA LEU A 222 20.06 5.22 15.16
C LEU A 222 20.17 5.90 13.79
N ASP A 223 20.72 7.11 13.72
CA ASP A 223 20.85 7.86 12.46
C ASP A 223 21.67 7.05 11.42
N ASP A 224 22.83 6.51 11.82
CA ASP A 224 23.68 5.69 10.94
C ASP A 224 22.98 4.37 10.55
N LYS A 225 22.20 3.74 11.44
CA LYS A 225 21.40 2.54 11.10
C LYS A 225 20.37 2.85 10.02
N ILE A 226 19.70 3.99 10.11
CA ILE A 226 18.70 4.42 9.11
C ILE A 226 19.37 4.59 7.75
N ASP A 227 20.53 5.27 7.71
CA ASP A 227 21.30 5.46 6.48
C ASP A 227 21.79 4.14 5.89
N LEU A 228 22.31 3.22 6.72
CA LEU A 228 22.75 1.90 6.27
C LEU A 228 21.59 1.04 5.73
N VAL A 229 20.40 1.11 6.34
CA VAL A 229 19.20 0.44 5.80
C VAL A 229 18.78 1.08 4.49
N TYR A 230 18.78 2.41 4.38
CA TYR A 230 18.45 3.08 3.13
C TYR A 230 19.41 2.68 2.00
N ASP A 231 20.72 2.73 2.27
CA ASP A 231 21.74 2.29 1.32
C ASP A 231 21.59 0.80 0.97
N SER A 232 21.07 -0.01 1.91
CA SER A 232 20.75 -1.41 1.61
C SER A 232 19.59 -1.58 0.64
N TRP A 233 18.65 -0.66 0.65
CA TRP A 233 17.45 -0.72 -0.18
C TRP A 233 17.69 -0.10 -1.56
N ASP A 234 18.58 0.89 -1.68
CA ASP A 234 19.01 1.49 -2.95
C ASP A 234 20.13 0.68 -3.64
N MET A 235 19.81 -0.57 -3.97
CA MET A 235 20.68 -1.47 -4.73
C MET A 235 20.74 -1.15 -6.25
N SER A 236 20.27 0.02 -6.67
CA SER A 236 20.18 0.37 -8.09
C SER A 236 21.56 0.65 -8.71
N GLU A 237 21.79 0.24 -9.96
CA GLU A 237 23.04 0.57 -10.69
C GLU A 237 23.22 2.09 -10.90
N ASP A 238 22.13 2.87 -10.82
CA ASP A 238 22.13 4.32 -10.98
C ASP A 238 22.82 5.04 -9.82
N SER A 239 22.77 4.48 -8.60
CA SER A 239 23.45 5.06 -7.43
C SER A 239 24.98 5.03 -7.57
N MET A 240 25.52 4.07 -8.35
CA MET A 240 26.95 3.99 -8.70
C MET A 240 27.37 4.98 -9.79
N CYS A 241 26.46 5.34 -10.71
CA CYS A 241 26.73 6.29 -11.79
C CYS A 241 26.41 7.75 -11.42
N ARG A 242 25.53 7.98 -10.44
CA ARG A 242 25.09 9.31 -9.97
C ARG A 242 24.96 9.33 -8.44
N PRO A 243 26.07 9.43 -7.69
CA PRO A 243 26.06 9.39 -6.22
C PRO A 243 25.24 10.50 -5.54
N ASN A 244 24.88 11.57 -6.27
CA ASN A 244 24.05 12.68 -5.80
C ASN A 244 22.54 12.51 -6.11
N THR A 245 22.09 11.33 -6.54
CA THR A 245 20.70 11.10 -6.95
C THR A 245 20.25 9.71 -6.46
N ARG A 246 20.40 9.46 -5.15
CA ARG A 246 19.95 8.22 -4.49
C ARG A 246 18.44 8.30 -4.25
N HIS A 247 17.71 7.34 -4.79
CA HIS A 247 16.25 7.36 -4.79
C HIS A 247 15.67 5.95 -4.68
N LEU A 248 14.86 5.71 -3.65
CA LEU A 248 14.00 4.53 -3.62
C LEU A 248 12.87 4.72 -4.61
N TYR A 249 12.84 3.85 -5.62
CA TYR A 249 11.80 3.83 -6.65
C TYR A 249 10.45 3.31 -6.11
N SER A 250 9.38 3.66 -6.82
CA SER A 250 7.97 3.48 -6.45
C SER A 250 7.58 2.19 -5.70
N VAL A 251 6.48 2.29 -4.94
CA VAL A 251 5.88 1.24 -4.09
C VAL A 251 5.71 -0.11 -4.77
N GLU A 252 5.41 -0.13 -6.08
CA GLU A 252 5.09 -1.36 -6.81
C GLU A 252 6.30 -2.26 -7.03
N TYR A 253 7.51 -1.70 -7.19
CA TYR A 253 8.71 -2.45 -7.53
C TYR A 253 9.83 -2.35 -6.49
N GLY A 254 9.84 -1.29 -5.68
CA GLY A 254 10.87 -1.07 -4.66
C GLY A 254 10.37 -1.40 -3.27
N LEU A 255 9.79 -0.40 -2.62
CA LEU A 255 9.64 -0.35 -1.16
C LEU A 255 8.96 -1.59 -0.55
N THR A 256 7.96 -2.17 -1.24
CA THR A 256 7.26 -3.37 -0.77
C THR A 256 8.22 -4.56 -0.63
N LEU A 257 9.08 -4.79 -1.62
CA LEU A 257 10.03 -5.90 -1.60
C LEU A 257 11.09 -5.68 -0.52
N GLN A 258 11.67 -4.47 -0.44
CA GLN A 258 12.69 -4.20 0.58
C GLN A 258 12.15 -4.29 2.00
N LEU A 259 10.95 -3.77 2.24
CA LEU A 259 10.28 -3.91 3.53
C LEU A 259 10.01 -5.38 3.84
N LYS A 260 9.50 -6.16 2.87
CA LYS A 260 9.23 -7.59 3.06
C LYS A 260 10.50 -8.35 3.44
N SER A 261 11.57 -8.22 2.66
CA SER A 261 12.83 -8.93 2.93
C SER A 261 13.45 -8.51 4.26
N THR A 262 13.36 -7.23 4.62
CA THR A 262 13.83 -6.75 5.94
C THR A 262 13.04 -7.42 7.08
N LEU A 263 11.71 -7.38 7.03
CA LEU A 263 10.87 -7.95 8.08
C LEU A 263 11.01 -9.48 8.17
N LEU A 264 11.14 -10.16 7.03
CA LEU A 264 11.41 -11.60 6.99
C LEU A 264 12.73 -11.90 7.67
N GLY A 265 13.82 -11.23 7.29
CA GLY A 265 15.14 -11.39 7.89
C GLY A 265 15.12 -11.25 9.41
N LEU A 266 14.54 -10.14 9.91
CA LEU A 266 14.39 -9.90 11.35
C LEU A 266 13.59 -11.01 12.04
N ALA A 267 12.48 -11.45 11.45
CA ALA A 267 11.68 -12.54 12.01
C ALA A 267 12.46 -13.87 12.09
N LYS A 268 13.40 -14.12 11.15
CA LYS A 268 14.21 -15.36 11.16
C LYS A 268 15.20 -15.38 12.33
N ILE A 269 15.78 -14.23 12.68
CA ILE A 269 16.84 -14.13 13.69
C ILE A 269 16.33 -14.01 15.14
N ILE A 270 15.01 -13.96 15.35
CA ILE A 270 14.42 -13.75 16.68
C ILE A 270 13.74 -15.01 17.20
N VAL A 271 14.06 -15.47 18.39
CA VAL A 271 13.27 -16.44 19.14
C VAL A 271 12.19 -15.72 19.94
N ILE A 272 10.95 -16.18 19.80
CA ILE A 272 9.84 -15.80 20.69
C ILE A 272 9.46 -17.05 21.47
N ASP A 273 9.71 -17.05 22.78
CA ASP A 273 9.29 -18.13 23.67
C ASP A 273 7.75 -18.30 23.56
N ASP A 274 7.30 -19.56 23.50
CA ASP A 274 5.91 -20.03 23.37
C ASP A 274 5.25 -20.11 21.97
N LYS A 275 5.94 -19.86 20.84
CA LYS A 275 5.29 -19.91 19.51
C LYS A 275 6.06 -20.68 18.43
N HIS A 276 5.35 -21.50 17.66
CA HIS A 276 5.85 -21.98 16.37
C HIS A 276 5.82 -20.81 15.38
N LYS A 277 6.99 -20.46 14.84
CA LYS A 277 7.09 -19.49 13.76
C LYS A 277 6.41 -20.05 12.52
N THR A 278 5.58 -19.24 11.87
CA THR A 278 5.07 -19.56 10.52
C THR A 278 5.70 -18.52 9.60
N MET A 279 7.00 -18.68 9.34
CA MET A 279 7.87 -17.64 8.79
C MET A 279 7.61 -17.35 7.30
N ASP A 280 7.06 -18.31 6.56
CA ASP A 280 6.66 -18.16 5.15
C ASP A 280 5.35 -17.38 4.92
N MET A 281 4.66 -16.91 5.97
CA MET A 281 3.28 -16.40 5.88
C MET A 281 3.16 -14.88 6.07
N LEU A 282 4.21 -14.09 5.82
CA LEU A 282 3.99 -12.66 5.62
C LEU A 282 3.24 -12.46 4.30
N ASP A 283 1.92 -12.44 4.40
CA ASP A 283 1.02 -12.18 3.28
C ASP A 283 1.47 -10.89 2.57
N ASP A 284 1.59 -10.96 1.23
CA ASP A 284 2.06 -9.83 0.42
C ASP A 284 1.17 -8.60 0.57
N GLU A 285 -0.13 -8.81 0.78
CA GLU A 285 -1.13 -7.76 0.77
C GLU A 285 -1.02 -6.81 1.99
N PRO A 286 -0.90 -7.30 3.25
CA PRO A 286 -0.54 -6.46 4.39
C PRO A 286 0.77 -5.68 4.22
N ILE A 287 1.83 -6.33 3.72
CA ILE A 287 3.13 -5.67 3.54
C ILE A 287 3.06 -4.59 2.47
N LYS A 288 2.38 -4.87 1.36
CA LYS A 288 2.12 -3.90 0.30
C LYS A 288 1.35 -2.68 0.81
N ARG A 289 0.32 -2.89 1.65
CA ARG A 289 -0.42 -1.78 2.28
C ARG A 289 0.46 -0.95 3.20
N LEU A 290 1.28 -1.58 4.05
CA LEU A 290 2.21 -0.88 4.93
C LEU A 290 3.24 -0.07 4.14
N ALA A 291 3.80 -0.65 3.08
CA ALA A 291 4.72 0.04 2.18
C ALA A 291 4.04 1.23 1.48
N GLU A 292 2.82 1.05 0.97
CA GLU A 292 2.06 2.13 0.34
C GLU A 292 1.76 3.26 1.34
N MET A 293 1.34 2.94 2.56
CA MET A 293 1.11 3.93 3.61
C MET A 293 2.38 4.72 3.94
N ALA A 294 3.49 4.03 4.18
CA ALA A 294 4.76 4.66 4.48
C ALA A 294 5.23 5.58 3.34
N PHE A 295 5.07 5.14 2.09
CA PHE A 295 5.43 5.94 0.91
C PHE A 295 4.57 7.20 0.78
N ARG A 296 3.25 7.09 1.02
CA ARG A 296 2.34 8.24 1.00
C ARG A 296 2.66 9.24 2.10
N ASP A 297 2.96 8.74 3.29
CA ASP A 297 3.32 9.57 4.44
C ASP A 297 4.63 10.32 4.17
N MET A 298 5.64 9.64 3.60
CA MET A 298 6.92 10.22 3.19
C MET A 298 6.75 11.32 2.13
N LEU A 299 5.84 11.14 1.16
CA LEU A 299 5.56 12.15 0.13
C LEU A 299 4.54 13.21 0.56
N HIS A 300 3.94 13.07 1.74
CA HIS A 300 2.83 13.91 2.21
C HIS A 300 1.68 14.03 1.19
N VAL A 301 1.35 12.93 0.52
CA VAL A 301 0.28 12.89 -0.50
C VAL A 301 -0.99 12.24 0.04
N SER A 302 -2.15 12.78 -0.36
CA SER A 302 -3.44 12.20 0.03
C SER A 302 -3.61 10.77 -0.51
N PRO A 303 -4.37 9.90 0.19
CA PRO A 303 -4.62 8.52 -0.26
C PRO A 303 -5.29 8.42 -1.64
N SER A 304 -6.03 9.45 -2.04
CA SER A 304 -6.67 9.56 -3.35
C SER A 304 -5.70 9.90 -4.50
N THR A 305 -4.48 10.33 -4.19
CA THR A 305 -3.48 10.69 -5.20
C THR A 305 -2.84 9.42 -5.76
N PRO A 306 -2.88 9.18 -7.08
CA PRO A 306 -2.15 8.06 -7.67
C PRO A 306 -0.65 8.22 -7.45
N ILE A 307 0.02 7.16 -7.01
CA ILE A 307 1.48 7.10 -6.98
C ILE A 307 1.93 6.68 -8.37
N GLY A 308 2.75 7.50 -9.01
CA GLY A 308 3.34 7.22 -10.31
C GLY A 308 4.57 6.30 -10.21
N SER A 309 4.95 5.70 -11.33
CA SER A 309 6.19 4.90 -11.44
C SER A 309 7.45 5.72 -11.19
N ASP A 310 7.38 7.04 -11.42
CA ASP A 310 8.50 7.97 -11.34
C ASP A 310 8.59 8.66 -9.97
N ASP A 311 7.65 8.38 -9.06
CA ASP A 311 7.72 8.89 -7.70
C ASP A 311 8.85 8.19 -6.95
N THR A 312 9.67 8.98 -6.26
CA THR A 312 10.83 8.49 -5.53
C THR A 312 10.93 9.07 -4.12
N ILE A 313 11.51 8.30 -3.22
CA ILE A 313 11.89 8.77 -1.88
C ILE A 313 13.39 9.01 -1.87
N SER A 314 13.82 10.17 -1.36
CA SER A 314 15.25 10.45 -1.12
C SER A 314 15.67 10.02 0.29
N CYS A 315 16.97 9.85 0.51
CA CYS A 315 17.51 9.51 1.83
C CYS A 315 17.03 10.47 2.92
N ASP A 316 17.11 11.78 2.68
CA ASP A 316 16.68 12.80 3.65
C ASP A 316 15.20 12.66 4.05
N VAL A 317 14.33 12.34 3.07
CA VAL A 317 12.90 12.14 3.30
C VAL A 317 12.65 10.86 4.09
N PHE A 318 13.30 9.76 3.73
CA PHE A 318 13.22 8.50 4.45
C PHE A 318 13.71 8.68 5.90
N HIS A 319 14.87 9.32 6.08
CA HIS A 319 15.46 9.57 7.38
C HIS A 319 14.55 10.41 8.27
N ALA A 320 14.01 11.51 7.75
CA ALA A 320 13.05 12.34 8.47
C ALA A 320 11.78 11.56 8.87
N TYR A 321 11.30 10.68 8.00
CA TYR A 321 10.16 9.81 8.28
C TYR A 321 10.46 8.79 9.40
N CYS A 322 11.59 8.10 9.33
CA CYS A 322 12.02 7.14 10.37
C CYS A 322 12.16 7.80 11.74
N LEU A 323 12.63 9.05 11.82
CA LEU A 323 12.77 9.77 13.10
C LEU A 323 11.44 10.33 13.65
N SER A 324 10.50 10.66 12.77
CA SER A 324 9.21 11.28 13.15
C SER A 324 8.09 10.28 13.40
N ASN A 325 8.14 9.10 12.76
CA ASN A 325 7.17 8.04 12.97
C ASN A 325 7.63 7.13 14.12
N ALA A 326 6.91 7.17 15.24
CA ALA A 326 7.23 6.37 16.43
C ALA A 326 7.26 4.86 16.16
N ASP A 327 6.32 4.33 15.37
CA ASP A 327 6.24 2.89 15.07
C ASP A 327 7.46 2.40 14.26
N VAL A 328 7.96 3.24 13.35
CA VAL A 328 9.16 2.94 12.55
C VAL A 328 10.42 3.10 13.39
N LYS A 329 10.50 4.18 14.17
CA LYS A 329 11.62 4.42 15.08
C LYS A 329 11.79 3.27 16.08
N ASP A 330 10.69 2.80 16.66
CA ASP A 330 10.67 1.71 17.61
C ASP A 330 11.23 0.41 17.01
N LEU A 331 11.01 0.16 15.71
CA LEU A 331 11.60 -0.99 15.00
C LEU A 331 13.14 -0.92 14.98
N PHE A 332 13.72 0.25 14.72
CA PHE A 332 15.18 0.42 14.66
C PHE A 332 15.88 0.26 16.01
N VAL A 333 15.24 0.74 17.09
CA VAL A 333 15.81 0.67 18.45
C VAL A 333 15.39 -0.57 19.22
N TRP A 334 14.56 -1.43 18.62
CA TRP A 334 14.01 -2.61 19.29
C TRP A 334 15.11 -3.52 19.83
N PHE A 335 16.15 -3.79 19.04
CA PHE A 335 17.28 -4.63 19.42
C PHE A 335 18.23 -3.94 20.40
N ASP A 336 18.32 -2.60 20.37
CA ASP A 336 19.15 -1.83 21.31
C ASP A 336 18.56 -1.86 22.74
N ALA A 337 17.24 -1.95 22.86
CA ALA A 337 16.54 -2.05 24.15
C ALA A 337 16.69 -3.43 24.82
N VAL A 338 16.72 -4.51 24.01
CA VAL A 338 16.87 -5.90 24.50
C VAL A 338 18.23 -6.12 25.19
N GLU A 339 19.27 -5.40 24.76
CA GLU A 339 20.57 -5.38 25.42
C GLU A 339 20.59 -4.66 26.78
N GLN A 340 19.75 -3.64 26.97
CA GLN A 340 19.74 -2.87 28.22
C GLN A 340 19.03 -3.64 29.35
N ASP A 341 17.97 -4.38 29.05
CA ASP A 341 17.27 -5.21 30.02
C ASP A 341 18.08 -6.44 30.47
N SER A 342 18.93 -6.97 29.59
CA SER A 342 19.88 -8.04 29.94
C SER A 342 21.02 -7.52 30.84
N LYS A 343 21.41 -6.25 30.72
CA LYS A 343 22.39 -5.59 31.61
C LYS A 343 21.77 -5.08 32.92
N HIS A 344 20.46 -4.84 32.98
CA HIS A 344 19.78 -4.36 34.20
C HIS A 344 19.33 -5.46 35.18
N ASN A 345 19.38 -6.74 34.81
CA ASN A 345 19.31 -7.87 35.76
C ASN A 345 20.69 -8.15 36.39
N GLY A 346 21.26 -7.12 36.99
CA GLY A 346 22.64 -7.08 37.48
C GLY A 346 23.03 -8.27 38.37
N LEU A 347 23.85 -9.14 37.80
CA LEU A 347 25.00 -9.65 38.54
C LEU A 347 26.12 -8.60 38.38
N ASP A 348 26.63 -8.13 39.51
CA ASP A 348 27.76 -7.21 39.59
C ASP A 348 28.92 -7.75 38.74
N PRO A 349 29.58 -6.93 37.89
CA PRO A 349 30.76 -7.35 37.11
C PRO A 349 31.91 -7.89 37.96
N PHE A 350 31.84 -7.69 39.28
CA PHE A 350 32.79 -8.20 40.27
C PHE A 350 32.21 -9.31 41.18
N ASP A 351 30.95 -9.74 40.98
CA ASP A 351 30.41 -10.90 41.69
C ASP A 351 30.98 -12.18 41.07
N ILE A 352 31.99 -12.75 41.73
CA ILE A 352 32.43 -14.11 41.46
C ILE A 352 31.33 -15.02 42.03
N PRO A 353 30.60 -15.80 41.21
CA PRO A 353 29.58 -16.69 41.73
C PRO A 353 30.21 -17.63 42.73
N ASP A 354 29.70 -17.65 43.96
CA ASP A 354 30.15 -18.55 45.01
C ASP A 354 29.94 -19.98 44.50
N ARG A 355 31.03 -20.61 44.03
CA ARG A 355 30.97 -21.95 43.44
C ARG A 355 30.41 -22.88 44.50
N SER A 356 29.31 -23.56 44.18
CA SER A 356 28.82 -24.62 45.06
C SER A 356 29.98 -25.58 45.38
N LEU A 357 30.18 -25.89 46.66
CA LEU A 357 31.25 -26.79 47.17
C LEU A 357 31.31 -28.15 46.43
N LYS A 358 30.27 -28.51 45.68
CA LYS A 358 30.21 -29.70 44.82
C LYS A 358 30.99 -29.58 43.51
N GLN A 359 31.23 -28.38 42.97
CA GLN A 359 31.98 -28.18 41.72
C GLN A 359 33.47 -27.90 41.93
N VAL A 360 33.87 -27.40 43.10
CA VAL A 360 35.30 -27.15 43.41
C VAL A 360 36.09 -28.45 43.55
N LEU A 361 35.46 -29.54 44.01
CA LEU A 361 36.10 -30.86 44.15
C LEU A 361 36.25 -31.64 42.82
N GLN A 362 35.76 -31.13 41.69
CA GLN A 362 35.95 -31.76 40.37
C GLN A 362 37.04 -31.10 39.51
N MET A 363 37.66 -30.03 40.01
CA MET A 363 38.66 -29.26 39.26
C MET A 363 40.03 -29.20 39.94
N ASP A 364 40.31 -30.13 40.85
CA ASP A 364 41.67 -30.31 41.36
C ASP A 364 42.43 -31.31 40.45
N PRO A 365 43.41 -30.84 39.64
CA PRO A 365 44.13 -31.70 38.71
C PRO A 365 44.93 -32.82 39.41
N ASP A 366 45.18 -32.72 40.71
CA ASP A 366 45.87 -33.75 41.48
C ASP A 366 44.94 -34.91 41.92
N SER A 367 43.62 -34.69 41.97
CA SER A 367 42.63 -35.76 42.27
C SER A 367 42.29 -36.64 41.06
N ALA A 368 42.59 -36.18 39.84
CA ALA A 368 42.40 -36.99 38.62
C ALA A 368 43.51 -38.05 38.46
N VAL A 369 44.71 -37.80 38.99
CA VAL A 369 45.86 -38.70 38.85
C VAL A 369 45.77 -39.91 39.81
N GLU A 370 45.11 -39.77 40.96
CA GLU A 370 44.99 -40.88 41.93
C GLU A 370 43.95 -41.94 41.54
N LYS A 371 42.99 -41.60 40.67
CA LYS A 371 41.97 -42.55 40.19
C LYS A 371 42.45 -43.48 39.08
N ASP A 372 43.48 -43.08 38.32
CA ASP A 372 44.04 -43.92 37.25
C ASP A 372 45.13 -44.88 37.75
N LEU A 373 45.76 -44.59 38.91
CA LEU A 373 46.77 -45.47 39.51
C LEU A 373 46.17 -46.61 40.34
N THR A 374 44.90 -46.51 40.76
CA THR A 374 44.23 -47.55 41.56
C THR A 374 43.49 -48.59 40.71
N GLN A 375 43.49 -48.46 39.38
CA GLN A 375 42.95 -49.47 38.45
C GLN A 375 44.02 -50.36 37.78
N LEU A 376 45.29 -50.23 38.18
CA LEU A 376 46.42 -50.97 37.59
C LEU A 376 47.23 -51.81 38.60
N THR A 377 46.65 -52.17 39.75
CA THR A 377 47.22 -53.20 40.66
C THR A 377 46.25 -54.31 40.96
#